data_AF-A0A6A1WRH9-F1
#
_entry.id   AF-A0A6A1WRH9-F1
#
_cell.length_a   1.000
_cell.length_b   1.000
_cell.length_c   1.000
_cell.angle_alpha   90.00
_cell.angle_beta   90.00
_cell.angle_gamma   90.00
#
_symmetry.space_group_name_H-M   'P 1'
#
loop_
_entity.id
_entity.type
_entity.pdbx_description
1 polymer ?
#
loop_
_entity_poly.entity_id
_entity_poly.type
_entity_poly.pdbx_seq_one_letter_code
_entity_poly.pdbx_strand_id
1 'polypeptide(L)'
;MAMEANKADWDTLFEPFQFFEAYKNYLQIDVNAENADDLRKWKGWVESRLRQLTLKIERDTYKMLQCHPHPGDFSDRSRPFHCCYFMGLQRKQEVPVNEGEQVDIRLTQFDIRLTVEEFKHNVNMYSYWKPGMEIRVSHVKRRNIPNFVFPGGIRPSRPSKVSWESRRSSELKVSGHVQDNSGEGKSILNETDDERKRKRMDDSLEVNMRNTKRLATVPPSFGEVHEGSPP
;
A
#
# COMPACT_ATOMS: atom_id res chain seq x y z
N MET A 1 -23.91 36.83 12.61
CA MET A 1 -23.46 35.57 11.98
C MET A 1 -22.02 35.80 11.53
N ALA A 2 -21.11 34.88 11.83
CA ALA A 2 -19.78 34.85 11.23
C ALA A 2 -19.64 33.50 10.53
N MET A 3 -19.35 33.50 9.23
CA MET A 3 -18.89 32.29 8.55
C MET A 3 -17.39 32.19 8.81
N GLU A 4 -16.94 31.09 9.43
CA GLU A 4 -15.51 30.81 9.52
C GLU A 4 -14.98 30.54 8.11
N ALA A 5 -14.13 31.43 7.61
CA ALA A 5 -13.46 31.25 6.32
C ALA A 5 -12.53 30.03 6.40
N ASN A 6 -12.97 28.92 5.80
CA ASN A 6 -12.22 27.67 5.80
C ASN A 6 -10.84 27.87 5.15
N LYS A 7 -9.77 27.53 5.87
CA LYS A 7 -8.38 27.83 5.50
C LYS A 7 -7.79 26.80 4.50
N ALA A 8 -8.58 26.46 3.49
CA ALA A 8 -8.18 25.60 2.39
C ALA A 8 -8.42 26.35 1.08
N ASP A 9 -7.35 26.52 0.30
CA ASP A 9 -7.43 27.11 -1.03
C ASP A 9 -7.99 26.09 -2.05
N TRP A 10 -8.80 26.56 -3.00
CA TRP A 10 -9.50 25.68 -3.96
C TRP A 10 -8.52 24.92 -4.85
N ASP A 11 -7.37 25.51 -5.17
CA ASP A 11 -6.29 24.86 -5.92
C ASP A 11 -5.78 23.60 -5.21
N THR A 12 -5.86 23.54 -3.87
CA THR A 12 -5.44 22.36 -3.09
C THR A 12 -6.37 21.15 -3.23
N LEU A 13 -7.56 21.31 -3.81
CA LEU A 13 -8.46 20.21 -4.17
C LEU A 13 -8.14 19.60 -5.55
N PHE A 14 -7.42 20.34 -6.40
CA PHE A 14 -6.99 19.90 -7.73
C PHE A 14 -5.53 19.40 -7.77
N GLU A 15 -4.83 19.41 -6.62
CA GLU A 15 -3.52 18.77 -6.44
C GLU A 15 -3.54 17.28 -6.86
N PRO A 16 -2.68 16.85 -7.80
CA PRO A 16 -2.62 15.45 -8.21
C PRO A 16 -2.31 14.50 -7.04
N PHE A 17 -3.19 13.53 -6.81
CA PHE A 17 -3.02 12.56 -5.73
C PHE A 17 -1.72 11.76 -5.90
N GLN A 18 -0.84 11.83 -4.89
CA GLN A 18 0.47 11.17 -4.88
C GLN A 18 0.36 9.65 -4.65
N PHE A 19 -0.27 8.93 -5.59
CA PHE A 19 -0.60 7.51 -5.48
C PHE A 19 0.60 6.64 -5.10
N PHE A 20 1.75 6.85 -5.75
CA PHE A 20 3.00 6.11 -5.50
C PHE A 20 3.74 6.49 -4.20
N GLU A 21 3.23 7.47 -3.47
CA GLU A 21 3.72 7.85 -2.13
C GLU A 21 2.81 7.34 -1.02
N ALA A 22 1.49 7.29 -1.26
CA ALA A 22 0.47 7.00 -0.25
C ALA A 22 0.55 5.58 0.36
N TYR A 23 0.99 4.57 -0.40
CA TYR A 23 1.03 3.17 0.07
C TYR A 23 2.46 2.66 0.29
N LYS A 24 2.66 1.81 1.30
CA LYS A 24 3.95 1.15 1.57
C LYS A 24 4.26 0.02 0.57
N ASN A 25 3.22 -0.61 0.05
CA ASN A 25 3.22 -1.80 -0.79
C ASN A 25 2.22 -1.63 -1.93
N TYR A 26 2.53 -2.24 -3.07
CA TYR A 26 1.69 -2.23 -4.26
C TYR A 26 1.65 -3.62 -4.88
N LEU A 27 0.64 -3.88 -5.71
CA LEU A 27 0.73 -4.84 -6.80
C LEU A 27 1.12 -4.10 -8.08
N GLN A 28 2.01 -4.69 -8.86
CA GLN A 28 2.23 -4.36 -10.27
C GLN A 28 1.65 -5.50 -11.12
N ILE A 29 0.77 -5.14 -12.05
CA ILE A 29 0.15 -6.05 -13.01
C ILE A 29 0.75 -5.71 -14.37
N ASP A 30 1.74 -6.49 -14.81
CA ASP A 30 2.32 -6.40 -16.15
C ASP A 30 1.44 -7.12 -17.17
N VAL A 31 1.27 -6.51 -18.34
CA VAL A 31 0.50 -7.00 -19.49
C VAL A 31 1.39 -6.91 -20.73
N ASN A 32 1.69 -8.04 -21.36
CA ASN A 32 2.51 -8.13 -22.58
C ASN A 32 1.70 -8.70 -23.74
N ALA A 33 2.07 -8.39 -24.99
CA ALA A 33 1.64 -9.07 -26.21
C ALA A 33 2.74 -9.01 -27.29
N GLU A 34 2.58 -9.74 -28.39
CA GLU A 34 3.57 -9.77 -29.49
C GLU A 34 3.48 -8.56 -30.45
N ASN A 35 2.37 -7.83 -30.43
CA ASN A 35 2.10 -6.70 -31.32
C ASN A 35 1.07 -5.70 -30.72
N ALA A 36 0.95 -4.52 -31.32
CA ALA A 36 0.12 -3.43 -30.81
C ALA A 36 -1.40 -3.69 -30.86
N ASP A 37 -1.91 -4.36 -31.90
CA ASP A 37 -3.35 -4.66 -32.02
C ASP A 37 -3.82 -5.68 -30.99
N ASP A 38 -2.97 -6.67 -30.71
CA ASP A 38 -3.25 -7.69 -29.71
C ASP A 38 -3.00 -7.16 -28.29
N LEU A 39 -1.98 -6.31 -28.07
CA LEU A 39 -1.88 -5.56 -26.80
C LEU A 39 -3.14 -4.75 -26.54
N ARG A 40 -3.65 -3.99 -27.52
CA ARG A 40 -4.86 -3.14 -27.35
C ARG A 40 -6.07 -3.97 -26.87
N LYS A 41 -6.27 -5.16 -27.44
CA LYS A 41 -7.36 -6.08 -27.05
C LYS A 41 -7.12 -6.67 -25.66
N TRP A 42 -5.91 -7.18 -25.42
CA TRP A 42 -5.52 -7.85 -24.19
C TRP A 42 -5.55 -6.89 -23.00
N LYS A 43 -5.00 -5.68 -23.17
CA LYS A 43 -5.10 -4.56 -22.23
C LYS A 43 -6.54 -4.34 -21.77
N GLY A 44 -7.48 -4.10 -22.70
CA GLY A 44 -8.89 -3.85 -22.35
C GLY A 44 -9.57 -5.03 -21.64
N TRP A 45 -9.24 -6.26 -22.02
CA TRP A 45 -9.73 -7.47 -21.34
C TRP A 45 -9.22 -7.58 -19.90
N VAL A 46 -7.95 -7.29 -19.66
CA VAL A 46 -7.34 -7.25 -18.33
C VAL A 46 -7.90 -6.10 -17.49
N GLU A 47 -8.00 -4.90 -18.07
CA GLU A 47 -8.48 -3.67 -17.42
C GLU A 47 -9.88 -3.85 -16.84
N SER A 48 -10.81 -4.40 -17.65
CA SER A 48 -12.18 -4.73 -17.22
C SER A 48 -12.26 -5.76 -16.08
N ARG A 49 -11.16 -6.44 -15.75
CA ARG A 49 -11.05 -7.44 -14.67
C ARG A 49 -10.29 -6.96 -13.45
N LEU A 50 -9.61 -5.82 -13.48
CA LEU A 50 -8.85 -5.30 -12.33
C LEU A 50 -9.74 -5.10 -11.08
N ARG A 51 -11.00 -4.70 -11.26
CA ARG A 51 -12.00 -4.64 -10.18
C ARG A 51 -12.28 -6.01 -9.54
N GLN A 52 -12.22 -7.10 -10.31
CA GLN A 52 -12.37 -8.46 -9.77
C GLN A 52 -11.19 -8.84 -8.87
N LEU A 53 -9.96 -8.48 -9.22
CA LEU A 53 -8.78 -8.70 -8.37
C LEU A 53 -8.91 -7.94 -7.04
N THR A 54 -9.33 -6.67 -7.06
CA THR A 54 -9.65 -5.90 -5.84
C THR A 54 -10.69 -6.62 -4.98
N LEU A 55 -11.84 -7.01 -5.57
CA LEU A 55 -12.93 -7.67 -4.83
C LEU A 55 -12.52 -9.02 -4.24
N LYS A 56 -11.73 -9.82 -4.96
CA LYS A 56 -11.21 -11.10 -4.45
C LYS A 56 -10.22 -10.89 -3.30
N ILE A 57 -9.24 -10.00 -3.44
CA ILE A 57 -8.27 -9.70 -2.35
C ILE A 57 -9.01 -9.25 -1.09
N GLU A 58 -10.00 -8.35 -1.23
CA GLU A 58 -10.77 -7.87 -0.09
C GLU A 58 -11.70 -8.92 0.54
N ARG A 59 -12.15 -9.92 -0.23
CA ARG A 59 -12.92 -11.08 0.26
C ARG A 59 -11.99 -12.03 1.03
N ASP A 60 -10.90 -12.44 0.39
CA ASP A 60 -9.99 -13.49 0.85
C ASP A 60 -9.14 -13.05 2.05
N THR A 61 -9.02 -11.73 2.28
CA THR A 61 -8.38 -11.14 3.46
C THR A 61 -9.37 -10.61 4.50
N TYR A 62 -10.65 -11.02 4.44
CA TYR A 62 -11.70 -10.61 5.39
C TYR A 62 -11.80 -9.09 5.59
N LYS A 63 -11.63 -8.31 4.50
CA LYS A 63 -11.59 -6.83 4.47
C LYS A 63 -10.44 -6.20 5.28
N MET A 64 -9.50 -6.98 5.82
CA MET A 64 -8.32 -6.48 6.54
C MET A 64 -7.25 -5.90 5.60
N LEU A 65 -7.24 -6.28 4.31
CA LEU A 65 -6.38 -5.69 3.27
C LEU A 65 -7.24 -5.07 2.17
N GLN A 66 -7.22 -3.73 2.08
CA GLN A 66 -7.82 -2.96 1.01
C GLN A 66 -6.86 -2.83 -0.18
N CYS A 67 -7.41 -2.83 -1.39
CA CYS A 67 -6.64 -2.84 -2.64
C CYS A 67 -7.15 -1.75 -3.60
N HIS A 68 -6.43 -0.63 -3.70
CA HIS A 68 -6.88 0.56 -4.41
C HIS A 68 -6.19 0.67 -5.79
N PRO A 69 -6.88 0.44 -6.92
CA PRO A 69 -6.28 0.56 -8.25
C PRO A 69 -5.93 2.01 -8.62
N HIS A 70 -4.83 2.18 -9.35
CA HIS A 70 -4.54 3.42 -10.08
C HIS A 70 -5.48 3.52 -11.31
N PRO A 71 -6.04 4.70 -11.63
CA PRO A 71 -7.02 4.84 -12.72
C PRO A 71 -6.43 4.72 -14.13
N GLY A 72 -5.11 4.90 -14.31
CA GLY A 72 -4.42 4.76 -15.60
C GLY A 72 -3.34 3.68 -15.60
N ASP A 73 -2.94 3.23 -16.79
CA ASP A 73 -1.79 2.36 -17.02
C ASP A 73 -0.50 3.15 -17.28
N PHE A 74 0.61 2.42 -17.34
CA PHE A 74 1.95 2.94 -17.61
C PHE A 74 2.66 2.02 -18.60
N SER A 75 3.44 2.57 -19.54
CA SER A 75 4.29 1.80 -20.45
C SER A 75 5.75 2.17 -20.29
N ASP A 76 6.61 1.16 -20.22
CA ASP A 76 8.06 1.34 -20.24
C ASP A 76 8.52 1.49 -21.70
N ARG A 77 9.14 2.63 -22.04
CA ARG A 77 9.61 2.89 -23.42
C ARG A 77 10.71 1.93 -23.88
N SER A 78 11.36 1.20 -22.98
CA SER A 78 12.33 0.14 -23.32
C SER A 78 11.68 -1.21 -23.66
N ARG A 79 10.37 -1.38 -23.39
CA ARG A 79 9.63 -2.63 -23.58
C ARG A 79 8.52 -2.44 -24.62
N PRO A 80 8.74 -2.80 -25.90
CA PRO A 80 7.67 -2.74 -26.89
C PRO A 80 6.52 -3.67 -26.50
N PHE A 81 5.30 -3.27 -26.84
CA PHE A 81 4.08 -4.05 -26.63
C PHE A 81 3.82 -4.47 -25.16
N HIS A 82 4.26 -3.64 -24.21
CA HIS A 82 4.01 -3.78 -22.77
C HIS A 82 3.24 -2.57 -22.19
N CYS A 83 2.35 -2.84 -21.26
CA CYS A 83 1.87 -1.86 -20.28
C CYS A 83 1.72 -2.52 -18.90
N CYS A 84 1.64 -1.71 -17.84
CA CYS A 84 1.35 -2.20 -16.49
C CYS A 84 0.39 -1.29 -15.72
N TYR A 85 -0.38 -1.91 -14.84
CA TYR A 85 -1.25 -1.26 -13.87
C TYR A 85 -0.69 -1.42 -12.47
N PHE A 86 -1.04 -0.50 -11.57
CA PHE A 86 -0.64 -0.58 -10.16
C PHE A 86 -1.86 -0.54 -9.23
N MET A 87 -1.78 -1.25 -8.12
CA MET A 87 -2.78 -1.21 -7.04
C MET A 87 -2.08 -0.95 -5.71
N GLY A 88 -2.49 0.07 -4.96
CA GLY A 88 -1.98 0.38 -3.63
C GLY A 88 -2.57 -0.54 -2.59
N LEU A 89 -1.72 -1.15 -1.74
CA LEU A 89 -2.13 -2.06 -0.69
C LEU A 89 -2.14 -1.36 0.68
N GLN A 90 -3.32 -1.29 1.29
CA GLN A 90 -3.57 -0.65 2.59
C GLN A 90 -4.12 -1.68 3.57
N ARG A 91 -3.46 -1.88 4.72
CA ARG A 91 -4.09 -2.64 5.82
C ARG A 91 -5.16 -1.77 6.47
N LYS A 92 -6.37 -2.31 6.62
CA LYS A 92 -7.41 -1.75 7.49
C LYS A 92 -6.98 -2.01 8.93
N GLN A 93 -6.90 -0.97 9.75
CA GLN A 93 -6.75 -1.13 11.20
C GLN A 93 -8.15 -1.10 11.79
N GLU A 94 -8.60 -2.22 12.33
CA GLU A 94 -9.93 -2.32 12.93
C GLU A 94 -9.92 -1.73 14.35
N VAL A 95 -11.08 -1.21 14.78
CA VAL A 95 -11.30 -0.77 16.17
C VAL A 95 -11.26 -2.04 17.04
N PRO A 96 -10.58 -2.03 18.21
CA PRO A 96 -10.46 -3.23 19.03
C PRO A 96 -11.85 -3.73 19.46
N VAL A 97 -12.18 -4.94 19.01
CA VAL A 97 -13.24 -5.75 19.63
C VAL A 97 -12.69 -6.27 20.96
N ASN A 98 -13.60 -6.46 21.92
CA ASN A 98 -13.28 -6.56 23.35
C ASN A 98 -12.24 -7.64 23.72
N GLU A 99 -11.52 -7.31 24.80
CA GLU A 99 -10.54 -8.07 25.57
C GLU A 99 -10.52 -9.60 25.37
N GLY A 100 -9.36 -10.12 24.95
CA GLY A 100 -9.13 -11.56 24.73
C GLY A 100 -7.84 -11.80 23.95
N GLU A 101 -7.95 -11.91 22.63
CA GLU A 101 -6.82 -12.16 21.72
C GLU A 101 -6.50 -10.93 20.84
N GLN A 102 -5.56 -10.10 21.27
CA GLN A 102 -5.08 -8.98 20.47
C GLN A 102 -4.08 -9.45 19.40
N VAL A 103 -4.59 -10.01 18.29
CA VAL A 103 -3.79 -10.34 17.11
C VAL A 103 -3.21 -9.06 16.52
N ASP A 104 -1.88 -8.91 16.54
CA ASP A 104 -1.24 -7.70 15.99
C ASP A 104 -1.32 -7.67 14.46
N ILE A 105 -2.29 -6.90 13.96
CA ILE A 105 -2.53 -6.59 12.54
C ILE A 105 -1.29 -5.98 11.85
N ARG A 106 -0.29 -5.49 12.60
CA ARG A 106 1.01 -5.03 12.07
C ARG A 106 1.97 -6.19 11.77
N LEU A 107 1.86 -7.31 12.46
CA LEU A 107 2.63 -8.53 12.20
C LEU A 107 1.92 -9.50 11.23
N THR A 108 0.59 -9.51 11.18
CA THR A 108 -0.19 -10.32 10.22
C THR A 108 0.32 -10.17 8.79
N GLN A 109 0.72 -11.28 8.16
CA GLN A 109 1.10 -11.31 6.74
C GLN A 109 -0.09 -11.82 5.93
N PHE A 110 -0.45 -11.09 4.87
CA PHE A 110 -1.51 -11.49 3.95
C PHE A 110 -0.90 -12.23 2.76
N ASP A 111 -1.08 -13.55 2.71
CA ASP A 111 -0.73 -14.34 1.55
C ASP A 111 -1.88 -14.34 0.53
N ILE A 112 -1.73 -13.50 -0.49
CA ILE A 112 -2.70 -13.35 -1.59
C ILE A 112 -2.27 -14.13 -2.84
N ARG A 113 -1.30 -15.05 -2.75
CA ARG A 113 -0.81 -15.82 -3.91
C ARG A 113 -1.91 -16.64 -4.58
N LEU A 114 -2.71 -17.36 -3.79
CA LEU A 114 -3.83 -18.16 -4.30
C LEU A 114 -4.86 -17.29 -5.03
N THR A 115 -5.25 -16.17 -4.41
CA THR A 115 -6.14 -15.15 -5.00
C THR A 115 -5.63 -14.62 -6.34
N VAL A 116 -4.32 -14.37 -6.43
CA VAL A 116 -3.65 -13.89 -7.65
C VAL A 116 -3.64 -14.97 -8.75
N GLU A 117 -3.36 -16.23 -8.43
CA GLU A 117 -3.39 -17.31 -9.42
C GLU A 117 -4.82 -17.64 -9.89
N GLU A 118 -5.81 -17.63 -8.99
CA GLU A 118 -7.24 -17.77 -9.34
C GLU A 118 -7.76 -16.57 -10.15
N PHE A 119 -7.15 -15.39 -10.00
CA PHE A 119 -7.38 -14.25 -10.89
C PHE A 119 -6.73 -14.44 -12.27
N LYS A 120 -5.44 -14.81 -12.33
CA LYS A 120 -4.72 -15.06 -13.59
C LYS A 120 -5.37 -16.15 -14.43
N HIS A 121 -5.84 -17.24 -13.80
CA HIS A 121 -6.58 -18.30 -14.47
C HIS A 121 -7.84 -17.74 -15.16
N ASN A 122 -8.69 -17.00 -14.43
CA ASN A 122 -9.93 -16.42 -14.97
C ASN A 122 -9.67 -15.35 -16.05
N VAL A 123 -8.53 -14.66 -16.00
CA VAL A 123 -8.08 -13.74 -17.06
C VAL A 123 -7.62 -14.49 -18.31
N ASN A 124 -6.91 -15.61 -18.15
CA ASN A 124 -6.42 -16.45 -19.24
C ASN A 124 -7.52 -17.25 -19.95
N MET A 125 -8.74 -17.34 -19.40
CA MET A 125 -9.93 -17.86 -20.11
C MET A 125 -10.47 -16.91 -21.21
N TYR A 126 -9.61 -16.07 -21.81
CA TYR A 126 -9.99 -15.15 -22.87
C TYR A 126 -10.19 -15.91 -24.19
N SER A 127 -11.39 -15.87 -24.75
CA SER A 127 -11.74 -16.59 -25.99
C SER A 127 -10.95 -16.15 -27.23
N TYR A 128 -10.23 -15.03 -27.16
CA TYR A 128 -9.34 -14.52 -28.22
C TYR A 128 -7.88 -14.42 -27.74
N TRP A 129 -7.49 -15.21 -26.72
CA TRP A 129 -6.10 -15.33 -26.28
C TRP A 129 -5.20 -15.82 -27.43
N LYS A 130 -3.95 -15.37 -27.41
CA LYS A 130 -2.90 -15.73 -28.37
C LYS A 130 -1.57 -15.97 -27.66
N PRO A 131 -0.62 -16.69 -28.29
CA PRO A 131 0.78 -16.67 -27.90
C PRO A 131 1.28 -15.24 -27.60
N GLY A 132 2.15 -15.14 -26.59
CA GLY A 132 2.68 -13.87 -26.08
C GLY A 132 1.72 -12.95 -25.34
N MET A 133 0.39 -13.19 -25.35
CA MET A 133 -0.54 -12.50 -24.43
C MET A 133 -0.30 -12.97 -22.99
N GLU A 134 0.51 -12.22 -22.24
CA GLU A 134 0.88 -12.57 -20.87
C GLU A 134 0.24 -11.62 -19.87
N ILE A 135 -0.15 -12.14 -18.70
CA ILE A 135 -0.42 -11.35 -17.49
C ILE A 135 0.45 -11.86 -16.33
N ARG A 136 1.18 -10.94 -15.71
CA ARG A 136 2.00 -11.20 -14.50
C ARG A 136 1.60 -10.22 -13.40
N VAL A 137 1.31 -10.74 -12.21
CA VAL A 137 1.01 -9.93 -11.01
C VAL A 137 2.13 -10.14 -10.01
N SER A 138 2.67 -9.05 -9.45
CA SER A 138 3.82 -9.08 -8.55
C SER A 138 3.71 -8.08 -7.41
N HIS A 139 4.27 -8.40 -6.24
CA HIS A 139 4.35 -7.49 -5.09
C HIS A 139 5.55 -6.54 -5.24
N VAL A 140 5.30 -5.24 -5.13
CA VAL A 140 6.33 -4.19 -5.22
C VAL A 140 6.27 -3.30 -3.98
N LYS A 141 7.41 -3.13 -3.30
CA LYS A 141 7.56 -2.19 -2.17
C LYS A 141 7.68 -0.76 -2.72
N ARG A 142 7.15 0.26 -2.03
CA ARG A 142 7.11 1.67 -2.49
C ARG A 142 8.43 2.19 -3.10
N ARG A 143 9.56 1.83 -2.48
CA ARG A 143 10.93 2.20 -2.89
C ARG A 143 11.43 1.48 -4.16
N ASN A 144 10.81 0.37 -4.55
CA ASN A 144 11.12 -0.43 -5.73
C ASN A 144 10.17 -0.13 -6.91
N ILE A 145 9.19 0.78 -6.75
CA ILE A 145 8.33 1.22 -7.86
C ILE A 145 9.19 1.80 -8.99
N PRO A 146 9.02 1.36 -10.26
CA PRO A 146 9.86 1.80 -11.38
C PRO A 146 9.84 3.32 -11.58
N ASN A 147 10.95 3.89 -12.02
CA ASN A 147 11.06 5.35 -12.20
C ASN A 147 10.14 5.89 -13.32
N PHE A 148 9.82 5.08 -14.34
CA PHE A 148 9.00 5.50 -15.48
C PHE A 148 7.55 5.89 -15.12
N VAL A 149 7.06 5.55 -13.92
CA VAL A 149 5.70 5.93 -13.48
C VAL A 149 5.61 7.38 -12.98
N PHE A 150 6.76 8.01 -12.72
CA PHE A 150 6.83 9.39 -12.24
C PHE A 150 7.05 10.36 -13.43
N PRO A 151 6.45 11.57 -13.40
CA PRO A 151 6.72 12.60 -14.41
C PRO A 151 8.23 12.86 -14.56
N GLY A 152 8.71 12.88 -15.82
CA GLY A 152 10.12 13.03 -16.14
C GLY A 152 11.05 11.89 -15.67
N GLY A 153 10.50 10.79 -15.14
CA GLY A 153 11.29 9.70 -14.54
C GLY A 153 11.83 10.02 -13.13
N ILE A 154 11.47 11.17 -12.56
CA ILE A 154 12.02 11.66 -11.28
C ILE A 154 11.02 11.39 -10.16
N ARG A 155 11.41 10.53 -9.22
CA ARG A 155 10.65 10.31 -7.98
C ARG A 155 10.65 11.60 -7.15
N PRO A 156 9.49 12.13 -6.70
CA PRO A 156 9.42 13.36 -5.92
C PRO A 156 10.24 13.35 -4.62
N SER A 157 10.68 14.53 -4.21
CA SER A 157 11.31 14.74 -2.91
C SER A 157 10.27 14.63 -1.79
N ARG A 158 10.40 13.58 -0.98
CA ARG A 158 9.44 13.18 0.05
C ARG A 158 9.05 14.35 0.98
N PRO A 159 7.79 14.84 0.98
CA PRO A 159 7.33 15.82 1.96
C PRO A 159 7.30 15.22 3.38
N SER A 160 7.33 16.08 4.40
CA SER A 160 7.32 15.62 5.79
C SER A 160 6.00 14.91 6.13
N LYS A 161 6.05 13.94 7.06
CA LYS A 161 4.99 12.96 7.31
C LYS A 161 3.66 13.56 7.81
N VAL A 162 3.64 14.84 8.19
CA VAL A 162 2.54 15.51 8.91
C VAL A 162 1.29 15.73 8.05
N SER A 163 1.46 16.04 6.75
CA SER A 163 0.35 16.43 5.87
C SER A 163 -0.66 15.30 5.60
N TRP A 164 -0.18 14.12 5.20
CA TRP A 164 -1.06 13.08 4.65
C TRP A 164 -1.97 12.41 5.70
N GLU A 165 -1.46 12.22 6.92
CA GLU A 165 -2.23 11.66 8.04
C GLU A 165 -3.34 12.63 8.48
N SER A 166 -3.08 13.94 8.40
CA SER A 166 -4.07 14.98 8.72
C SER A 166 -5.24 15.03 7.72
N ARG A 167 -4.98 15.00 6.40
CA ARG A 167 -6.04 14.93 5.37
C ARG A 167 -6.97 13.71 5.60
N ARG A 168 -6.40 12.53 5.86
CA ARG A 168 -7.18 11.30 6.12
C ARG A 168 -8.05 11.34 7.38
N SER A 169 -7.58 12.00 8.44
CA SER A 169 -8.36 12.18 9.67
C SER A 169 -9.56 13.12 9.49
N SER A 170 -9.61 13.91 8.42
CA SER A 170 -10.77 14.73 8.05
C SER A 170 -11.78 13.94 7.23
N GLU A 171 -11.33 13.17 6.23
CA GLU A 171 -12.21 12.32 5.39
C GLU A 171 -13.05 11.35 6.22
N LEU A 172 -12.43 10.70 7.22
CA LEU A 172 -13.12 9.77 8.13
C LEU A 172 -14.14 10.45 9.07
N LYS A 173 -14.08 11.77 9.25
CA LYS A 173 -15.05 12.54 10.06
C LYS A 173 -16.26 13.01 9.25
N VAL A 174 -16.08 13.27 7.95
CA VAL A 174 -17.17 13.74 7.06
C VAL A 174 -18.21 12.64 6.77
N SER A 175 -17.85 11.37 6.90
CA SER A 175 -18.77 10.24 6.72
C SER A 175 -19.71 9.96 7.91
N GLY A 176 -19.71 10.80 8.95
CA GLY A 176 -20.43 10.57 10.20
C GLY A 176 -21.55 11.57 10.48
N HIS A 177 -22.74 11.05 10.77
CA HIS A 177 -23.88 11.74 11.39
C HIS A 177 -24.69 12.72 10.51
N VAL A 178 -25.76 12.19 9.91
CA VAL A 178 -26.99 12.94 9.62
C VAL A 178 -28.08 12.40 10.57
N GLN A 179 -28.49 13.20 11.54
CA GLN A 179 -29.69 13.00 12.36
C GLN A 179 -30.20 14.37 12.81
N ASP A 180 -31.47 14.67 12.55
CA ASP A 180 -32.14 15.91 12.94
C ASP A 180 -32.60 15.87 14.40
N ASN A 181 -32.57 17.05 15.06
CA ASN A 181 -33.52 17.60 16.06
C ASN A 181 -34.02 16.72 17.25
N SER A 182 -34.29 17.26 18.44
CA SER A 182 -34.16 18.63 18.99
C SER A 182 -34.39 18.60 20.51
N GLY A 183 -33.81 19.54 21.27
CA GLY A 183 -34.11 19.71 22.71
C GLY A 183 -33.52 21.01 23.27
N GLU A 184 -34.27 21.70 24.13
CA GLU A 184 -33.92 23.03 24.65
C GLU A 184 -33.14 22.98 25.98
N GLY A 185 -32.34 24.03 26.27
CA GLY A 185 -31.73 24.24 27.59
C GLY A 185 -30.86 25.49 27.68
N LYS A 186 -31.23 26.45 28.54
CA LYS A 186 -30.44 27.67 28.84
C LYS A 186 -29.67 27.51 30.16
N SER A 187 -28.42 27.99 30.23
CA SER A 187 -27.93 28.99 31.22
C SER A 187 -26.38 29.07 31.19
N ILE A 188 -25.77 29.90 32.04
CA ILE A 188 -24.42 30.47 31.88
C ILE A 188 -23.68 30.45 33.23
N LEU A 189 -22.35 30.65 33.19
CA LEU A 189 -21.40 30.91 34.30
C LEU A 189 -20.83 29.62 34.96
N ASN A 190 -19.57 29.57 35.43
CA ASN A 190 -18.55 30.62 35.55
C ASN A 190 -17.10 30.09 35.41
N GLU A 191 -16.12 31.00 35.47
CA GLU A 191 -14.67 30.73 35.45
C GLU A 191 -14.18 29.93 36.68
N THR A 192 -13.09 29.14 36.57
CA THR A 192 -11.76 29.49 37.16
C THR A 192 -10.67 28.40 36.99
N ASP A 193 -9.44 28.89 37.19
CA ASP A 193 -8.10 28.29 37.27
C ASP A 193 -7.93 27.10 38.28
N ASP A 194 -6.95 26.21 38.05
CA ASP A 194 -5.97 25.77 39.07
C ASP A 194 -4.73 25.12 38.42
N GLU A 195 -3.56 25.40 38.98
CA GLU A 195 -2.25 24.92 38.55
C GLU A 195 -1.80 23.72 39.41
N ARG A 196 -1.28 22.63 38.82
CA ARG A 196 -0.68 21.57 39.64
C ARG A 196 0.49 20.82 39.01
N LYS A 197 1.68 21.41 39.16
CA LYS A 197 2.98 20.72 39.11
C LYS A 197 2.96 19.41 39.93
N ARG A 198 3.66 18.37 39.46
CA ARG A 198 4.40 17.46 40.35
C ARG A 198 5.63 16.87 39.65
N LYS A 199 6.80 17.30 40.12
CA LYS A 199 8.14 16.84 39.73
C LYS A 199 8.59 15.72 40.67
N ARG A 200 9.18 14.65 40.14
CA ARG A 200 10.15 13.81 40.86
C ARG A 200 11.32 13.43 39.95
N MET A 201 12.48 13.30 40.57
CA MET A 201 13.73 12.75 40.03
C MET A 201 14.09 11.52 40.90
N ASP A 202 15.32 11.01 40.75
CA ASP A 202 15.99 9.99 41.59
C ASP A 202 15.45 8.54 41.49
N ASP A 203 16.30 7.51 41.45
CA ASP A 203 17.76 7.50 41.23
C ASP A 203 18.23 6.14 40.65
N SER A 204 19.48 6.12 40.21
CA SER A 204 20.44 5.03 39.97
C SER A 204 20.19 3.67 40.63
N LEU A 205 20.62 2.60 39.93
CA LEU A 205 21.79 1.78 40.34
C LEU A 205 22.25 0.80 39.26
N GLU A 206 23.47 0.26 39.41
CA GLU A 206 24.17 -0.57 38.41
C GLU A 206 23.79 -2.07 38.43
N VAL A 207 23.95 -2.75 37.29
CA VAL A 207 24.68 -4.03 37.21
C VAL A 207 25.53 -4.04 35.92
N ASN A 208 26.75 -4.58 36.00
CA ASN A 208 27.74 -4.66 34.91
C ASN A 208 28.08 -6.12 34.58
N MET A 209 28.66 -6.36 33.39
CA MET A 209 29.69 -7.38 33.05
C MET A 209 29.36 -8.51 32.04
N ARG A 210 30.11 -8.46 30.91
CA ARG A 210 30.66 -9.61 30.12
C ARG A 210 29.59 -10.52 29.44
N ASN A 211 29.83 -11.38 28.44
CA ASN A 211 30.95 -11.73 27.53
C ASN A 211 30.32 -12.27 26.21
N THR A 212 30.95 -12.54 25.05
CA THR A 212 32.36 -12.60 24.59
C THR A 212 32.40 -12.26 23.08
N LYS A 213 33.56 -11.90 22.52
CA LYS A 213 33.78 -11.79 21.06
C LYS A 213 33.88 -13.17 20.40
N ARG A 214 33.47 -13.29 19.12
CA ARG A 214 34.11 -14.21 18.14
C ARG A 214 34.29 -13.49 16.80
N LEU A 215 35.44 -13.73 16.16
CA LEU A 215 35.84 -13.18 14.86
C LEU A 215 36.01 -14.33 13.85
N ALA A 216 36.12 -13.99 12.57
CA ALA A 216 36.16 -14.92 11.43
C ALA A 216 37.39 -15.85 11.37
N THR A 217 37.29 -16.90 10.56
CA THR A 217 38.35 -17.44 9.67
C THR A 217 37.65 -18.24 8.54
N VAL A 218 38.30 -18.35 7.37
CA VAL A 218 37.72 -18.94 6.14
C VAL A 218 38.52 -20.22 5.70
N PRO A 219 38.64 -20.70 4.43
CA PRO A 219 38.56 -22.14 4.16
C PRO A 219 39.87 -22.82 3.69
N PRO A 220 39.83 -24.14 3.49
CA PRO A 220 40.41 -24.79 2.29
C PRO A 220 39.50 -25.92 1.71
N SER A 221 39.75 -26.58 0.57
CA SER A 221 40.43 -26.23 -0.70
C SER A 221 40.31 -27.39 -1.72
N PHE A 222 40.04 -27.09 -3.01
CA PHE A 222 40.37 -27.80 -4.29
C PHE A 222 40.21 -29.33 -4.54
N GLY A 223 39.98 -29.66 -5.83
CA GLY A 223 39.98 -31.01 -6.47
C GLY A 223 38.68 -31.26 -7.27
N GLU A 224 38.59 -31.19 -8.60
CA GLU A 224 39.21 -31.98 -9.71
C GLU A 224 38.70 -33.44 -9.84
N VAL A 225 38.36 -34.01 -11.02
CA VAL A 225 38.05 -33.46 -12.38
C VAL A 225 37.43 -34.59 -13.27
N HIS A 226 36.96 -34.28 -14.49
CA HIS A 226 36.42 -35.20 -15.55
C HIS A 226 35.12 -35.98 -15.24
N GLU A 227 34.49 -36.71 -16.18
CA GLU A 227 34.11 -36.49 -17.61
C GLU A 227 33.35 -37.77 -18.07
N GLY A 228 32.34 -37.67 -18.94
CA GLY A 228 31.80 -38.86 -19.63
C GLY A 228 30.29 -38.85 -19.97
N SER A 229 29.98 -39.25 -21.19
CA SER A 229 28.66 -39.61 -21.73
C SER A 229 28.86 -40.37 -23.05
N PRO A 230 27.87 -41.10 -23.59
CA PRO A 230 26.74 -41.79 -22.96
C PRO A 230 26.94 -43.33 -23.08
N PRO A 231 25.90 -44.19 -23.15
CA PRO A 231 25.06 -44.30 -24.35
C PRO A 231 23.54 -44.11 -24.12
#